data_AF-A0A1U8L9Z7-F1
#
_entry.id   AF-A0A1U8L9Z7-F1
#
_cell.length_a   1.000
_cell.length_b   1.000
_cell.length_c   1.000
_cell.angle_alpha   90.00
_cell.angle_beta   90.00
_cell.angle_gamma   90.00
#
_symmetry.space_group_name_H-M   'P 1'
#
loop_
_entity.id
_entity.type
_entity.pdbx_description
1 polymer ?
#
loop_
_entity_poly.entity_id
_entity_poly.type
_entity_poly.pdbx_seq_one_letter_code
_entity_poly.pdbx_strand_id
1 'polypeptide(L)'
;MENETQSLLPKNRSSNPSYSTPEGLELRSFRLGLNWFCLDQSNLWKVSLSWSFFFVLAIGVPIISHYVLLCSNCDEKHRRPYDAVVQLSLSSFAAVSFISLSSWARKYGIRKFLFLDKLCDVSDKVRKGYAEELQKSMKLLCVFVLPCLAAESAYRIWWYATGASQIPYLGNMYVSDIIVCALQLASWLYRTSIFILACIFYQLTCHLQILRLEDFAQVFQKETEVRSILAEHLRIRRNLRIISHRFRLFLLLSLVLVTASQFFALLMTTRTTTAVNIYEVGELALCSISLVTGLFICLRSATKITHRAQAITGLAAKWHVCATINSFDEADGETPMAQVVSPQMYPADVDWESDEEDEGDDLDNTKLVPIFAHT
;
A
#
# COMPACT_ATOMS: atom_id res chain seq x y z
N MET A 1 3.83 -57.27 34.00
CA MET A 1 2.79 -56.77 34.92
C MET A 1 3.47 -55.81 35.88
N GLU A 2 3.92 -54.62 35.48
CA GLU A 2 3.21 -53.53 34.76
C GLU A 2 1.89 -53.14 35.46
N ASN A 3 1.97 -52.05 36.25
CA ASN A 3 1.01 -50.94 36.39
C ASN A 3 1.59 -49.93 37.41
N GLU A 4 2.05 -48.76 36.96
CA GLU A 4 1.31 -47.47 36.91
C GLU A 4 1.17 -46.82 38.31
N THR A 5 2.04 -45.88 38.69
CA THR A 5 2.03 -44.42 38.40
C THR A 5 0.79 -43.70 38.92
N GLN A 6 0.98 -42.74 39.85
CA GLN A 6 0.65 -41.30 39.65
C GLN A 6 0.60 -40.57 41.00
N SER A 7 1.69 -39.88 41.32
CA SER A 7 1.69 -38.81 42.33
C SER A 7 1.34 -37.48 41.67
N LEU A 8 0.42 -36.77 42.31
CA LEU A 8 -0.08 -35.45 41.98
C LEU A 8 1.00 -34.38 42.21
N LEU A 9 1.26 -33.52 41.21
CA LEU A 9 1.75 -32.15 41.41
C LEU A 9 1.33 -31.27 40.20
N PRO A 10 0.91 -30.02 40.44
CA PRO A 10 0.35 -29.15 39.41
C PRO A 10 1.46 -28.53 38.55
N LYS A 11 1.35 -28.70 37.23
CA LYS A 11 2.26 -28.09 36.26
C LYS A 11 1.94 -26.61 36.11
N ASN A 12 2.67 -25.80 36.86
CA ASN A 12 2.77 -24.35 36.70
C ASN A 12 3.19 -24.05 35.25
N ARG A 13 2.32 -23.37 34.49
CA ARG A 13 2.56 -23.05 33.07
C ARG A 13 3.49 -21.83 33.03
N SER A 14 4.78 -22.09 33.15
CA SER A 14 5.81 -21.10 32.92
C SER A 14 5.72 -20.56 31.50
N SER A 15 5.70 -19.23 31.41
CA SER A 15 5.98 -18.44 30.22
C SER A 15 7.28 -18.91 29.57
N ASN A 16 7.20 -19.58 28.42
CA ASN A 16 8.36 -19.82 27.58
C ASN A 16 8.73 -18.53 26.84
N PRO A 17 9.98 -18.04 26.96
CA PRO A 17 10.48 -16.97 26.13
C PRO A 17 10.97 -17.52 24.78
N SER A 18 10.59 -16.83 23.71
CA SER A 18 11.34 -16.72 22.45
C SER A 18 11.68 -18.01 21.67
N TYR A 19 10.70 -18.54 20.94
CA TYR A 19 10.94 -18.90 19.53
C TYR A 19 10.51 -17.68 18.70
N SER A 20 11.44 -16.79 18.38
CA SER A 20 11.17 -15.72 17.42
C SER A 20 11.13 -16.33 16.03
N THR A 21 9.93 -16.68 15.55
CA THR A 21 9.72 -16.96 14.12
C THR A 21 10.18 -15.75 13.30
N PRO A 22 10.72 -15.95 12.08
CA PRO A 22 11.14 -14.86 11.19
C PRO A 22 10.07 -13.75 11.03
N GLU A 23 8.80 -14.16 11.02
CA GLU A 23 7.63 -13.26 10.97
C GLU A 23 7.53 -12.28 12.14
N GLY A 24 7.92 -12.70 13.34
CA GLY A 24 7.92 -11.84 14.52
C GLY A 24 8.98 -10.74 14.43
N LEU A 25 10.09 -11.01 13.74
CA LEU A 25 11.16 -10.05 13.51
C LEU A 25 10.75 -9.02 12.44
N GLU A 26 10.20 -9.47 11.32
CA GLU A 26 9.72 -8.60 10.23
C GLU A 26 8.59 -7.68 10.70
N LEU A 27 7.62 -8.22 11.44
CA LEU A 27 6.53 -7.42 12.01
C LEU A 27 7.05 -6.39 13.03
N ARG A 28 8.11 -6.71 13.76
CA ARG A 28 8.76 -5.78 14.69
C ARG A 28 9.47 -4.66 13.92
N SER A 29 10.19 -4.97 12.85
CA SER A 29 10.80 -3.98 11.96
C SER A 29 9.76 -3.03 11.37
N PHE A 30 8.68 -3.59 10.84
CA PHE A 30 7.55 -2.82 10.31
C PHE A 30 6.91 -1.92 11.38
N ARG A 31 6.66 -2.46 12.59
CA ARG A 31 6.11 -1.69 13.71
C ARG A 31 7.04 -0.58 14.18
N LEU A 32 8.35 -0.82 14.21
CA LEU A 32 9.36 0.19 14.51
C LEU A 32 9.34 1.30 13.46
N GLY A 33 9.22 0.95 12.17
CA GLY A 33 9.04 1.90 11.08
C GLY A 33 7.77 2.75 11.26
N LEU A 34 6.63 2.15 11.59
CA LEU A 34 5.40 2.92 11.85
C LEU A 34 5.48 3.81 13.09
N ASN A 35 6.18 3.34 14.12
CA ASN A 35 6.40 4.11 15.33
C ASN A 35 7.30 5.33 15.04
N TRP A 36 8.28 5.18 14.15
CA TRP A 36 9.09 6.28 13.63
C TRP A 36 8.23 7.36 12.96
N PHE A 37 7.19 6.97 12.20
CA PHE A 37 6.23 7.91 11.60
C PHE A 37 5.13 8.39 12.56
N CYS A 38 5.27 8.13 13.87
CA CYS A 38 4.31 8.50 14.92
C CYS A 38 2.89 7.96 14.69
N LEU A 39 2.74 6.79 14.06
CA LEU A 39 1.42 6.15 13.84
C LEU A 39 1.02 5.18 14.97
N ASP A 40 1.72 5.18 16.10
CA ASP A 40 1.40 4.32 17.23
C ASP A 40 0.16 4.82 17.99
N GLN A 41 -0.99 4.23 17.67
CA GLN A 41 -2.29 4.55 18.26
C GLN A 41 -2.70 3.61 19.40
N SER A 42 -1.73 2.94 20.04
CA SER A 42 -2.00 1.95 21.10
C SER A 42 -2.67 2.53 22.35
N ASN A 43 -2.48 3.82 22.65
CA ASN A 43 -3.06 4.49 23.82
C ASN A 43 -3.62 5.86 23.45
N LEU A 44 -4.68 6.32 24.13
CA LEU A 44 -5.30 7.63 23.92
C LEU A 44 -4.28 8.77 24.04
N TRP A 45 -3.34 8.65 24.99
CA TRP A 45 -2.26 9.63 25.15
C TRP A 45 -1.32 9.68 23.94
N LYS A 46 -0.95 8.52 23.38
CA LYS A 46 -0.14 8.45 22.14
C LYS A 46 -0.91 8.94 20.91
N VAL A 47 -2.23 8.75 20.88
CA VAL A 47 -3.08 9.35 19.84
C VAL A 47 -3.03 10.88 19.94
N SER A 48 -3.15 11.45 21.13
CA SER A 48 -3.01 12.89 21.31
C SER A 48 -1.62 13.39 20.91
N LEU A 49 -0.56 12.65 21.28
CA LEU A 49 0.82 12.97 20.91
C LEU A 49 1.04 12.95 19.39
N SER A 50 0.57 11.90 18.71
CA SER A 50 0.70 11.76 17.25
C SER A 50 -0.08 12.84 16.49
N TRP A 51 -1.27 13.21 16.95
CA TRP A 51 -2.04 14.32 16.39
C TRP A 51 -1.36 15.67 16.62
N SER A 52 -0.80 15.89 17.81
CA SER A 52 -0.02 17.12 18.09
C SER A 52 1.20 17.21 17.17
N PHE A 53 1.96 16.12 17.03
CA PHE A 53 3.12 16.06 16.16
C PHE A 53 2.75 16.30 14.69
N PHE A 54 1.63 15.71 14.24
CA PHE A 54 1.07 15.95 12.92
C PHE A 54 0.73 17.43 12.73
N PHE A 55 0.00 18.07 13.64
CA PHE A 55 -0.34 19.49 13.51
C PHE A 55 0.88 20.38 13.47
N VAL A 56 1.88 20.11 14.33
CA VAL A 56 3.12 20.90 14.36
C VAL A 56 3.89 20.75 13.06
N LEU A 57 4.18 19.52 12.61
CA LEU A 57 5.03 19.31 11.43
C LEU A 57 4.30 19.49 10.09
N ALA A 58 3.02 19.16 10.00
CA ALA A 58 2.27 19.23 8.75
C ALA A 58 1.60 20.59 8.52
N ILE A 59 1.30 21.36 9.58
CA ILE A 59 0.57 22.63 9.47
C ILE A 59 1.36 23.79 10.09
N GLY A 60 1.82 23.65 11.34
CA GLY A 60 2.50 24.72 12.08
C GLY A 60 3.80 25.16 11.43
N VAL A 61 4.72 24.23 11.17
CA VAL A 61 6.04 24.54 10.57
C VAL A 61 5.92 25.18 9.19
N PRO A 62 5.08 24.67 8.25
CA PRO A 62 4.87 25.33 6.95
C PRO A 62 4.33 26.76 7.09
N ILE A 63 3.31 26.97 7.94
CA ILE A 63 2.74 28.30 8.16
C ILE A 63 3.79 29.27 8.71
N ILE A 64 4.52 28.85 9.75
CA ILE A 64 5.56 29.68 10.36
C ILE A 64 6.66 29.97 9.34
N SER A 65 7.11 28.96 8.59
CA SER A 65 8.10 29.13 7.52
C SER A 65 7.63 30.15 6.47
N HIS A 66 6.38 30.04 6.02
CA HIS A 66 5.83 30.98 5.05
C HIS A 66 5.86 32.42 5.57
N TYR A 67 5.39 32.66 6.81
CA TYR A 67 5.36 34.01 7.40
C TYR A 67 6.74 34.55 7.80
N VAL A 68 7.65 33.70 8.27
CA VAL A 68 9.00 34.11 8.69
C VAL A 68 9.90 34.37 7.47
N LEU A 69 9.72 33.62 6.39
CA LEU A 69 10.46 33.79 5.14
C LEU A 69 9.81 34.79 4.16
N LEU A 70 8.59 35.27 4.45
CA LEU A 70 7.94 36.40 3.76
C LEU A 70 8.68 37.70 4.10
N CYS A 71 9.90 37.84 3.60
CA CYS A 71 10.64 39.10 3.63
C CYS A 71 10.19 39.95 2.43
N SER A 72 9.57 41.09 2.71
CA SER A 72 9.14 42.07 1.72
C SER A 72 10.31 42.77 1.00
N ASN A 73 11.53 42.65 1.53
CA ASN A 73 12.74 43.32 1.03
C ASN A 73 13.79 42.36 0.44
N CYS A 74 13.48 41.08 0.23
CA CYS A 74 14.42 40.14 -0.38
C CYS A 74 14.54 40.33 -1.90
N ASP A 75 15.75 40.09 -2.42
CA ASP A 75 16.10 40.17 -3.85
C ASP A 75 15.24 39.23 -4.72
N GLU A 76 14.93 39.64 -5.95
CA GLU A 76 14.06 38.91 -6.89
C GLU A 76 14.56 37.48 -7.18
N LYS A 77 15.86 37.23 -7.02
CA LYS A 77 16.49 35.91 -7.19
C LYS A 77 16.20 34.92 -6.05
N HIS A 78 15.70 35.40 -4.91
CA HIS A 78 15.39 34.58 -3.73
C HIS A 78 13.89 34.49 -3.42
N ARG A 79 13.05 35.10 -4.26
CA ARG A 79 11.59 35.03 -4.12
C ARG A 79 11.13 33.60 -4.44
N ARG A 80 10.36 32.98 -3.55
CA ARG A 80 9.77 31.65 -3.77
C ARG A 80 8.28 31.77 -4.13
N PRO A 81 7.92 32.05 -5.39
CA PRO A 81 6.52 32.26 -5.77
C PRO A 81 5.66 30.98 -5.67
N TYR A 82 6.29 29.80 -5.75
CA TYR A 82 5.60 28.50 -5.74
C TYR A 82 5.52 27.84 -4.36
N ASP A 83 6.20 28.39 -3.35
CA ASP A 83 6.32 27.77 -2.02
C ASP A 83 4.95 27.61 -1.33
N ALA A 84 4.06 28.59 -1.44
CA ALA A 84 2.71 28.48 -0.89
C ALA A 84 1.92 27.28 -1.48
N VAL A 85 2.05 27.06 -2.79
CA VAL A 85 1.37 25.97 -3.50
C VAL A 85 1.94 24.62 -3.09
N VAL A 86 3.27 24.52 -3.06
CA VAL A 86 3.99 23.30 -2.66
C VAL A 86 3.66 22.95 -1.21
N GLN A 87 3.66 23.94 -0.32
CA GLN A 87 3.32 23.71 1.08
C GLN A 87 1.85 23.31 1.27
N LEU A 88 0.90 24.02 0.64
CA LEU A 88 -0.52 23.68 0.73
C LEU A 88 -0.82 22.29 0.17
N SER A 89 -0.22 21.95 -0.98
CA SER A 89 -0.37 20.63 -1.58
C SER A 89 0.19 19.55 -0.65
N LEU A 90 1.47 19.62 -0.23
CA LEU A 90 2.06 18.64 0.70
C LEU A 90 1.24 18.48 1.99
N SER A 91 0.78 19.59 2.58
CA SER A 91 0.00 19.56 3.81
C SER A 91 -1.38 18.94 3.60
N SER A 92 -2.03 19.19 2.46
CA SER A 92 -3.31 18.55 2.11
C SER A 92 -3.17 17.04 1.92
N PHE A 93 -2.11 16.58 1.22
CA PHE A 93 -1.82 15.15 1.07
C PHE A 93 -1.49 14.50 2.40
N ALA A 94 -0.63 15.15 3.20
CA ALA A 94 -0.29 14.66 4.53
C ALA A 94 -1.54 14.53 5.42
N ALA A 95 -2.48 15.48 5.35
CA ALA A 95 -3.73 15.43 6.09
C ALA A 95 -4.62 14.26 5.66
N VAL A 96 -4.87 14.11 4.35
CA VAL A 96 -5.68 13.00 3.84
C VAL A 96 -5.05 11.64 4.20
N SER A 97 -3.73 11.51 4.06
CA SER A 97 -2.99 10.30 4.39
C SER A 97 -2.94 10.02 5.89
N PHE A 98 -2.75 11.03 6.74
CA PHE A 98 -2.75 10.85 8.18
C PHE A 98 -4.13 10.46 8.70
N ILE A 99 -5.19 11.15 8.23
CA ILE A 99 -6.57 10.86 8.63
C ILE A 99 -6.95 9.45 8.20
N SER A 100 -6.59 9.04 6.98
CA SER A 100 -6.87 7.70 6.48
C SER A 100 -6.16 6.64 7.31
N LEU A 101 -4.83 6.74 7.47
CA LEU A 101 -4.01 5.83 8.28
C LEU A 101 -4.47 5.77 9.74
N SER A 102 -4.77 6.93 10.34
CA SER A 102 -5.26 7.05 11.70
C SER A 102 -6.62 6.38 11.89
N SER A 103 -7.55 6.61 10.94
CA SER A 103 -8.87 5.98 10.99
C SER A 103 -8.78 4.45 10.92
N TRP A 104 -7.81 3.93 10.15
CA TRP A 104 -7.58 2.50 9.99
C TRP A 104 -6.91 1.88 11.22
N ALA A 105 -5.87 2.53 11.73
CA ALA A 105 -5.16 2.13 12.93
C ALA A 105 -6.12 2.03 14.13
N ARG A 106 -6.99 3.02 14.34
CA ARG A 106 -7.96 3.02 15.44
C ARG A 106 -9.05 1.96 15.30
N LYS A 107 -9.58 1.76 14.09
CA LYS A 107 -10.76 0.91 13.89
C LYS A 107 -10.42 -0.59 13.83
N TYR A 108 -9.21 -0.94 13.42
CA TYR A 108 -8.80 -2.35 13.22
C TYR A 108 -7.62 -2.75 14.09
N GLY A 109 -6.68 -1.83 14.35
CA GLY A 109 -5.35 -2.20 14.80
C GLY A 109 -4.50 -2.73 13.65
N ILE A 110 -3.20 -2.42 13.65
CA ILE A 110 -2.26 -2.71 12.54
C ILE A 110 -2.28 -4.20 12.17
N ARG A 111 -2.30 -5.09 13.17
CA ARG A 111 -2.28 -6.55 12.98
C ARG A 111 -3.54 -7.08 12.30
N LYS A 112 -4.70 -6.60 12.72
CA LYS A 112 -6.01 -7.00 12.16
C LYS A 112 -6.24 -6.37 10.79
N PHE A 113 -5.75 -5.15 10.58
CA PHE A 113 -5.82 -4.44 9.30
C PHE A 113 -5.05 -5.18 8.21
N LEU A 114 -3.85 -5.62 8.56
CA LEU A 114 -3.00 -6.47 7.73
C LEU A 114 -3.43 -7.94 7.72
N PHE A 115 -4.51 -8.30 8.42
CA PHE A 115 -5.04 -9.67 8.55
C PHE A 115 -4.06 -10.73 9.11
N LEU A 116 -2.99 -10.32 9.80
CA LEU A 116 -2.06 -11.25 10.44
C LEU A 116 -2.73 -12.15 11.47
N ASP A 117 -3.81 -11.69 12.11
CA ASP A 117 -4.56 -12.51 13.08
C ASP A 117 -5.25 -13.73 12.43
N LYS A 118 -5.48 -13.69 11.12
CA LYS A 118 -6.03 -14.82 10.36
C LYS A 118 -4.97 -15.69 9.71
N LEU A 119 -3.69 -15.32 9.78
CA LEU A 119 -2.60 -16.06 9.15
C LEU A 119 -2.21 -17.33 9.93
N CYS A 120 -2.55 -17.42 11.20
CA CYS A 120 -2.23 -18.58 12.04
C CYS A 120 -2.94 -19.87 11.58
N ASP A 121 -4.06 -19.74 10.86
CA ASP A 121 -4.86 -20.87 10.38
C ASP A 121 -4.62 -21.19 8.89
N VAL A 122 -3.65 -20.53 8.24
CA VAL A 122 -3.45 -20.57 6.77
C VAL A 122 -2.13 -21.27 6.42
N SER A 123 -2.08 -21.86 5.22
CA SER A 123 -0.92 -22.57 4.65
C SER A 123 0.41 -21.82 4.80
N ASP A 124 1.48 -22.55 5.12
CA ASP A 124 2.84 -22.03 5.29
C ASP A 124 3.35 -21.27 4.05
N LYS A 125 2.87 -21.63 2.85
CA LYS A 125 3.22 -20.93 1.59
C LYS A 125 2.74 -19.48 1.60
N VAL A 126 1.50 -19.22 2.03
CA VAL A 126 0.91 -17.88 2.10
C VAL A 126 1.62 -17.04 3.17
N ARG A 127 1.98 -17.68 4.29
CA ARG A 127 2.68 -17.03 5.39
C ARG A 127 4.07 -16.53 4.97
N LYS A 128 4.78 -17.32 4.17
CA LYS A 128 6.09 -16.95 3.63
C LYS A 128 6.00 -15.80 2.62
N GLY A 129 5.06 -15.89 1.66
CA GLY A 129 4.82 -14.81 0.69
C GLY A 129 4.37 -13.49 1.35
N TYR A 130 3.62 -13.59 2.45
CA TYR A 130 3.23 -12.44 3.26
C TYR A 130 4.43 -11.71 3.89
N ALA A 131 5.36 -12.47 4.50
CA ALA A 131 6.56 -11.90 5.12
C ALA A 131 7.48 -11.24 4.10
N GLU A 132 7.64 -11.87 2.95
CA GLU A 132 8.42 -11.35 1.83
C GLU A 132 7.84 -10.03 1.30
N GLU A 133 6.52 -9.95 1.11
CA GLU A 133 5.89 -8.71 0.63
C GLU A 133 5.98 -7.58 1.66
N LEU A 134 5.89 -7.88 2.96
CA LEU A 134 6.14 -6.90 4.02
C LEU A 134 7.55 -6.31 3.92
N GLN A 135 8.56 -7.18 3.81
CA GLN A 135 9.95 -6.75 3.72
C GLN A 135 10.20 -5.93 2.44
N LYS A 136 9.64 -6.38 1.31
CA LYS A 136 9.69 -5.67 0.02
C LYS A 136 9.06 -4.27 0.13
N SER A 137 7.93 -4.16 0.81
CA SER A 137 7.24 -2.87 1.01
C SER A 137 8.05 -1.88 1.86
N MET A 138 8.74 -2.37 2.91
CA MET A 138 9.65 -1.55 3.72
C MET A 138 10.87 -1.11 2.92
N LYS A 139 11.45 -2.01 2.11
CA LYS A 139 12.56 -1.66 1.22
C LYS A 139 12.14 -0.60 0.21
N LEU A 140 10.93 -0.72 -0.36
CA LEU A 140 10.37 0.26 -1.29
C LEU A 140 10.22 1.64 -0.63
N LEU A 141 9.73 1.69 0.62
CA LEU A 141 9.66 2.93 1.39
C LEU A 141 11.03 3.58 1.56
N CYS A 142 12.04 2.81 1.97
CA CYS A 142 13.41 3.32 2.12
C CYS A 142 14.01 3.79 0.78
N VAL A 143 13.85 3.01 -0.28
CA VAL A 143 14.34 3.33 -1.63
C VAL A 143 13.68 4.59 -2.18
N PHE A 144 12.45 4.90 -1.79
CA PHE A 144 11.79 6.12 -2.22
C PHE A 144 12.13 7.33 -1.34
N VAL A 145 12.09 7.16 -0.02
CA VAL A 145 12.27 8.26 0.94
C VAL A 145 13.73 8.74 0.99
N LEU A 146 14.72 7.84 0.90
CA LEU A 146 16.14 8.20 1.03
C LEU A 146 16.64 9.10 -0.12
N PRO A 147 16.40 8.81 -1.41
CA PRO A 147 16.82 9.70 -2.50
C PRO A 147 16.09 11.04 -2.48
N CYS A 148 14.79 11.03 -2.18
CA CYS A 148 13.99 12.23 -2.01
C CYS A 148 14.58 13.13 -0.89
N LEU A 149 14.93 12.55 0.25
CA LEU A 149 15.62 13.26 1.34
C LEU A 149 16.98 13.80 0.89
N ALA A 150 17.79 12.98 0.22
CA ALA A 150 19.12 13.41 -0.24
C ALA A 150 19.02 14.61 -1.20
N ALA A 151 18.09 14.56 -2.16
CA ALA A 151 17.86 15.64 -3.12
C ALA A 151 17.37 16.93 -2.42
N GLU A 152 16.38 16.83 -1.54
CA GLU A 152 15.83 17.99 -0.82
C GLU A 152 16.85 18.60 0.15
N SER A 153 17.61 17.75 0.86
CA SER A 153 18.66 18.22 1.77
C SER A 153 19.78 18.92 1.01
N ALA A 154 20.25 18.37 -0.11
CA ALA A 154 21.24 19.04 -0.96
C ALA A 154 20.71 20.39 -1.47
N TYR A 155 19.45 20.45 -1.92
CA TYR A 155 18.82 21.69 -2.37
C TYR A 155 18.76 22.75 -1.27
N ARG A 156 18.32 22.39 -0.06
CA ARG A 156 18.22 23.33 1.06
C ARG A 156 19.57 23.75 1.60
N ILE A 157 20.53 22.83 1.72
CA ILE A 157 21.90 23.15 2.14
C ILE A 157 22.52 24.15 1.17
N TRP A 158 22.35 23.93 -0.14
CA TRP A 158 22.79 24.87 -1.17
C TRP A 158 22.13 26.25 -1.02
N TRP A 159 20.81 26.29 -0.81
CA TRP A 159 20.05 27.54 -0.65
C TRP A 159 20.55 28.35 0.55
N TYR A 160 20.69 27.72 1.72
CA TYR A 160 21.17 28.39 2.93
C TYR A 160 22.65 28.78 2.83
N ALA A 161 23.50 27.98 2.17
CA ALA A 161 24.90 28.33 1.95
C ALA A 161 25.06 29.55 1.04
N THR A 162 24.17 29.73 0.06
CA THR A 162 24.23 30.83 -0.92
C THR A 162 23.48 32.09 -0.47
N GLY A 163 22.45 31.94 0.35
CA GLY A 163 21.56 33.02 0.82
C GLY A 163 21.80 33.54 2.25
N ALA A 164 22.91 33.13 2.89
CA ALA A 164 23.19 33.37 4.32
C ALA A 164 23.24 34.84 4.79
N SER A 165 23.16 35.83 3.89
CA SER A 165 23.36 37.25 4.23
C SER A 165 22.09 38.08 4.46
N GLN A 166 20.88 37.56 4.25
CA GLN A 166 19.65 38.40 4.19
C GLN A 166 18.45 37.95 5.05
N ILE A 167 18.59 36.95 5.93
CA ILE A 167 17.47 36.46 6.77
C ILE A 167 17.42 37.24 8.11
N PRO A 168 16.24 37.70 8.59
CA PRO A 168 16.13 38.43 9.85
C PRO A 168 16.42 37.54 11.06
N TYR A 169 17.28 38.03 11.96
CA TYR A 169 17.96 37.23 12.98
C TYR A 169 17.27 37.21 14.36
N LEU A 170 17.28 36.06 15.04
CA LEU A 170 17.06 35.90 16.48
C LEU A 170 18.33 35.32 17.13
N GLY A 171 19.23 36.19 17.59
CA GLY A 171 20.43 35.79 18.34
C GLY A 171 21.66 35.46 17.48
N ASN A 172 22.05 34.18 17.41
CA ASN A 172 23.24 33.73 16.66
C ASN A 172 22.85 33.26 15.26
N MET A 173 23.38 33.94 14.23
CA MET A 173 23.05 33.75 12.80
C MET A 173 23.09 32.29 12.37
N TYR A 174 24.17 31.57 12.67
CA TYR A 174 24.35 30.18 12.24
C TYR A 174 23.41 29.19 12.93
N VAL A 175 23.13 29.38 14.23
CA VAL A 175 22.33 28.43 15.01
C VAL A 175 20.86 28.54 14.64
N SER A 176 20.36 29.76 14.44
CA SER A 176 18.99 30.00 14.00
C SER A 176 18.74 29.38 12.62
N ASP A 177 19.65 29.59 11.66
CA ASP A 177 19.51 29.07 10.29
C ASP A 177 19.55 27.54 10.24
N ILE A 178 20.42 26.91 11.03
CA ILE A 178 20.46 25.44 11.15
C ILE A 178 19.16 24.89 11.72
N ILE A 179 18.59 25.53 12.75
CA ILE A 179 17.34 25.08 13.37
C ILE A 179 16.17 25.21 12.39
N VAL A 180 16.05 26.35 11.68
CA VAL A 180 14.99 26.56 10.69
C VAL A 180 15.12 25.58 9.53
N CYS A 181 16.34 25.36 9.03
CA CYS A 181 16.62 24.38 7.99
C CYS A 181 16.25 22.95 8.42
N ALA A 182 16.66 22.54 9.62
CA ALA A 182 16.37 21.22 10.17
C ALA A 182 14.86 21.01 10.38
N LEU A 183 14.15 22.00 10.94
CA LEU A 183 12.69 21.94 11.12
C LEU A 183 11.97 21.84 9.79
N GLN A 184 12.42 22.55 8.76
CA GLN A 184 11.77 22.51 7.47
C GLN A 184 12.04 21.20 6.72
N LEU A 185 13.26 20.67 6.79
CA LEU A 185 13.57 19.33 6.31
C LEU A 185 12.74 18.27 7.03
N ALA A 186 12.62 18.34 8.35
CA ALA A 186 11.81 17.42 9.14
C ALA A 186 10.33 17.50 8.76
N SER A 187 9.78 18.71 8.58
CA SER A 187 8.40 18.93 8.13
C SER A 187 8.16 18.39 6.72
N TRP A 188 9.06 18.65 5.79
CA TRP A 188 8.97 18.14 4.43
C TRP A 188 9.04 16.60 4.41
N LEU A 189 10.05 16.05 5.08
CA LEU A 189 10.23 14.60 5.23
C LEU A 189 8.98 13.94 5.80
N TYR A 190 8.42 14.50 6.87
CA TYR A 190 7.24 13.96 7.52
C TYR A 190 6.04 13.95 6.57
N ARG A 191 5.77 15.06 5.87
CA ARG A 191 4.66 15.20 4.93
C ARG A 191 4.78 14.26 3.72
N THR A 192 5.97 14.18 3.11
CA THR A 192 6.23 13.27 1.99
C THR A 192 6.17 11.81 2.44
N SER A 193 6.82 11.48 3.57
CA SER A 193 6.86 10.10 4.06
C SER A 193 5.49 9.59 4.45
N ILE A 194 4.63 10.39 5.08
CA ILE A 194 3.30 9.92 5.48
C ILE A 194 2.39 9.66 4.29
N PHE A 195 2.53 10.46 3.22
CA PHE A 195 1.84 10.23 1.97
C PHE A 195 2.29 8.92 1.32
N ILE A 196 3.59 8.74 1.14
CA ILE A 196 4.16 7.53 0.53
C ILE A 196 3.86 6.29 1.35
N LEU A 197 3.90 6.41 2.68
CA LEU A 197 3.52 5.34 3.58
C LEU A 197 2.06 4.93 3.37
N ALA A 198 1.13 5.87 3.23
CA ALA A 198 -0.26 5.56 2.92
C ALA A 198 -0.41 4.84 1.57
N CYS A 199 0.34 5.26 0.55
CA CYS A 199 0.39 4.61 -0.76
C CYS A 199 0.92 3.17 -0.67
N ILE A 200 2.01 2.95 0.07
CA ILE A 200 2.60 1.62 0.28
C ILE A 200 1.69 0.74 1.12
N PHE A 201 1.01 1.28 2.13
CA PHE A 201 -0.01 0.53 2.87
C PHE A 201 -1.15 0.06 1.98
N TYR A 202 -1.57 0.91 1.04
CA TYR A 202 -2.55 0.53 0.05
C TYR A 202 -2.02 -0.60 -0.84
N GLN A 203 -0.85 -0.43 -1.46
CA GLN A 203 -0.20 -1.46 -2.28
C GLN A 203 -0.07 -2.79 -1.53
N LEU A 204 0.45 -2.74 -0.30
CA LEU A 204 0.62 -3.91 0.55
C LEU A 204 -0.74 -4.57 0.80
N THR A 205 -1.76 -3.81 1.19
CA THR A 205 -3.09 -4.37 1.40
C THR A 205 -3.63 -5.02 0.12
N CYS A 206 -3.38 -4.41 -1.03
CA CYS A 206 -3.76 -4.96 -2.33
C CYS A 206 -3.08 -6.29 -2.63
N HIS A 207 -1.76 -6.36 -2.46
CA HIS A 207 -0.99 -7.56 -2.69
C HIS A 207 -1.43 -8.70 -1.75
N LEU A 208 -1.67 -8.37 -0.48
CA LEU A 208 -2.18 -9.32 0.50
C LEU A 208 -3.55 -9.89 0.13
N GLN A 209 -4.40 -9.09 -0.51
CA GLN A 209 -5.67 -9.59 -1.04
C GLN A 209 -5.47 -10.52 -2.25
N ILE A 210 -4.48 -10.26 -3.10
CA ILE A 210 -4.16 -11.12 -4.25
C ILE A 210 -3.69 -12.50 -3.75
N LEU A 211 -2.75 -12.55 -2.80
CA LEU A 211 -2.27 -13.82 -2.23
C LEU A 211 -3.42 -14.66 -1.65
N ARG A 212 -4.40 -14.02 -0.98
CA ARG A 212 -5.58 -14.72 -0.45
C ARG A 212 -6.51 -15.22 -1.56
N LEU A 213 -6.64 -14.47 -2.63
CA LEU A 213 -7.45 -14.85 -3.79
C LEU A 213 -6.83 -16.04 -4.54
N GLU A 214 -5.50 -16.08 -4.66
CA GLU A 214 -4.77 -17.20 -5.27
C GLU A 214 -4.85 -18.47 -4.43
N ASP A 215 -4.73 -18.36 -3.10
CA ASP A 215 -4.92 -19.48 -2.17
C ASP A 215 -6.35 -20.05 -2.25
N PHE A 216 -7.36 -19.16 -2.29
CA PHE A 216 -8.75 -19.56 -2.49
C PHE A 216 -8.97 -20.28 -3.83
N ALA A 217 -8.34 -19.82 -4.91
CA ALA A 217 -8.45 -20.46 -6.23
C ALA A 217 -7.86 -21.89 -6.24
N GLN A 218 -6.77 -22.13 -5.50
CA GLN A 218 -6.18 -23.47 -5.37
C GLN A 218 -7.08 -24.42 -4.56
N VAL A 219 -7.75 -23.92 -3.51
CA VAL A 219 -8.73 -24.72 -2.74
C VAL A 219 -9.97 -25.03 -3.57
N PHE A 220 -10.42 -24.07 -4.39
CA PHE A 220 -11.55 -24.24 -5.30
C PHE A 220 -11.34 -25.38 -6.31
N GLN A 221 -10.10 -25.66 -6.72
CA GLN A 221 -9.79 -26.80 -7.60
C GLN A 221 -9.81 -28.16 -6.88
N LYS A 222 -9.73 -28.19 -5.53
CA LYS A 222 -9.59 -29.43 -4.75
C LYS A 222 -10.85 -29.85 -4.02
N GLU A 223 -11.69 -28.89 -3.58
CA GLU A 223 -12.88 -29.20 -2.79
C GLU A 223 -14.15 -29.29 -3.66
N THR A 224 -15.01 -30.27 -3.37
CA THR A 224 -16.26 -30.56 -4.11
C THR A 224 -17.51 -30.01 -3.43
N GLU A 225 -17.43 -29.56 -2.18
CA GLU A 225 -18.60 -29.07 -1.43
C GLU A 225 -18.96 -27.61 -1.77
N VAL A 226 -19.99 -27.45 -2.61
CA VAL A 226 -20.48 -26.14 -3.08
C VAL A 226 -20.85 -25.16 -1.96
N ARG A 227 -21.34 -25.68 -0.82
CA ARG A 227 -21.81 -24.85 0.31
C ARG A 227 -20.66 -24.22 1.09
N SER A 228 -19.56 -24.94 1.33
CA SER A 228 -18.38 -24.41 2.03
C SER A 228 -17.69 -23.35 1.15
N ILE A 229 -17.56 -23.64 -0.15
CA ILE A 229 -17.00 -22.76 -1.17
C ILE A 229 -17.75 -21.44 -1.26
N LEU A 230 -19.09 -21.48 -1.35
CA LEU A 230 -19.91 -20.27 -1.44
C LEU A 230 -19.83 -19.43 -0.17
N ALA A 231 -19.83 -20.05 1.00
CA ALA A 231 -19.71 -19.35 2.28
C ALA A 231 -18.36 -18.63 2.42
N GLU A 232 -17.26 -19.28 2.01
CA GLU A 232 -15.93 -18.68 2.05
C GLU A 232 -15.78 -17.58 0.98
N HIS A 233 -16.30 -17.80 -0.24
CA HIS A 233 -16.33 -16.78 -1.28
C HIS A 233 -17.09 -15.52 -0.85
N LEU A 234 -18.27 -15.66 -0.23
CA LEU A 234 -19.04 -14.52 0.31
C LEU A 234 -18.29 -13.81 1.45
N ARG A 235 -17.57 -14.55 2.30
CA ARG A 235 -16.73 -13.99 3.37
C ARG A 235 -15.57 -13.17 2.81
N ILE A 236 -14.86 -13.70 1.81
CA ILE A 236 -13.78 -13.00 1.11
C ILE A 236 -14.32 -11.75 0.42
N ARG A 237 -15.41 -11.87 -0.34
CA ARG A 237 -16.07 -10.75 -1.03
C ARG A 237 -16.53 -9.66 -0.05
N ARG A 238 -17.05 -10.04 1.12
CA ARG A 238 -17.42 -9.09 2.18
C ARG A 238 -16.19 -8.36 2.73
N ASN A 239 -15.10 -9.07 3.01
CA ASN A 239 -13.86 -8.46 3.48
C ASN A 239 -13.27 -7.52 2.41
N LEU A 240 -13.19 -7.96 1.16
CA LEU A 240 -12.74 -7.14 0.03
C LEU A 240 -13.60 -5.90 -0.16
N ARG A 241 -14.93 -6.00 -0.08
CA ARG A 241 -15.83 -4.85 -0.20
C ARG A 241 -15.60 -3.82 0.91
N ILE A 242 -15.44 -4.29 2.15
CA ILE A 242 -15.19 -3.44 3.31
C ILE A 242 -13.84 -2.71 3.18
N ILE A 243 -12.81 -3.41 2.73
CA ILE A 243 -11.46 -2.89 2.51
C ILE A 243 -11.47 -1.90 1.33
N SER A 244 -11.96 -2.33 0.17
CA SER A 244 -12.05 -1.54 -1.06
C SER A 244 -12.84 -0.25 -0.87
N HIS A 245 -13.98 -0.27 -0.18
CA HIS A 245 -14.77 0.94 0.05
C HIS A 245 -13.97 2.04 0.79
N ARG A 246 -13.11 1.65 1.73
CA ARG A 246 -12.31 2.59 2.53
C ARG A 246 -11.16 3.17 1.74
N PHE A 247 -10.49 2.32 0.97
CA PHE A 247 -9.40 2.77 0.13
C PHE A 247 -9.88 3.53 -1.10
N ARG A 248 -11.09 3.27 -1.58
CA ARG A 248 -11.68 4.01 -2.69
C ARG A 248 -11.78 5.50 -2.36
N LEU A 249 -12.20 5.85 -1.14
CA LEU A 249 -12.23 7.26 -0.73
C LEU A 249 -10.82 7.86 -0.72
N PHE A 250 -9.85 7.16 -0.12
CA PHE A 250 -8.45 7.63 -0.08
C PHE A 250 -7.85 7.79 -1.48
N LEU A 251 -8.03 6.81 -2.36
CA LEU A 251 -7.55 6.85 -3.73
C LEU A 251 -8.20 7.96 -4.55
N LEU A 252 -9.52 8.15 -4.42
CA LEU A 252 -10.22 9.22 -5.14
C LEU A 252 -9.75 10.59 -4.65
N LEU A 253 -9.62 10.80 -3.34
CA LEU A 253 -9.09 12.05 -2.79
C LEU A 253 -7.64 12.29 -3.23
N SER A 254 -6.79 11.26 -3.18
CA SER A 254 -5.41 11.34 -3.65
C SER A 254 -5.34 11.67 -5.14
N LEU A 255 -6.16 11.02 -5.98
CA LEU A 255 -6.22 11.28 -7.41
C LEU A 255 -6.63 12.74 -7.67
N VAL A 256 -7.72 13.20 -7.07
CA VAL A 256 -8.20 14.58 -7.23
C VAL A 256 -7.17 15.59 -6.78
N LEU A 257 -6.55 15.39 -5.60
CA LEU A 257 -5.53 16.29 -5.09
C LEU A 257 -4.28 16.32 -5.98
N VAL A 258 -3.79 15.16 -6.45
CA VAL A 258 -2.62 15.12 -7.36
C VAL A 258 -2.97 15.80 -8.68
N THR A 259 -4.11 15.50 -9.29
CA THR A 259 -4.51 16.17 -10.53
C THR A 259 -4.64 17.67 -10.35
N ALA A 260 -5.25 18.14 -9.25
CA ALA A 260 -5.35 19.55 -8.94
C ALA A 260 -3.99 20.21 -8.72
N SER A 261 -3.06 19.54 -8.01
CA SER A 261 -1.72 20.08 -7.77
C SER A 261 -0.90 20.15 -9.05
N GLN A 262 -0.97 19.14 -9.92
CA GLN A 262 -0.30 19.15 -11.23
C GLN A 262 -0.88 20.22 -12.15
N PHE A 263 -2.20 20.37 -12.16
CA PHE A 263 -2.85 21.42 -12.94
C PHE A 263 -2.44 22.81 -12.46
N PHE A 264 -2.39 23.04 -11.14
CA PHE A 264 -1.93 24.31 -10.59
C PHE A 264 -0.46 24.57 -10.88
N ALA A 265 0.40 23.56 -10.77
CA ALA A 265 1.80 23.65 -11.14
C ALA A 265 1.95 24.09 -12.61
N LEU A 266 1.20 23.48 -13.52
CA LEU A 266 1.19 23.81 -14.94
C LEU A 266 0.65 25.23 -15.21
N LEU A 267 -0.42 25.65 -14.55
CA LEU A 267 -0.94 27.01 -14.66
C LEU A 267 0.09 28.06 -14.22
N MET A 268 0.77 27.79 -13.11
CA MET A 268 1.76 28.70 -12.54
C MET A 268 2.99 28.82 -13.44
N THR A 269 3.51 27.71 -13.96
CA THR A 269 4.65 27.74 -14.91
C THR A 269 4.28 28.38 -16.24
N THR A 270 3.04 28.23 -16.71
CA THR A 270 2.56 28.85 -17.97
C THR A 270 2.41 30.37 -17.84
N ARG A 271 2.03 30.87 -16.64
CA ARG A 271 1.86 32.31 -16.40
C ARG A 271 3.18 33.08 -16.31
N THR A 272 4.28 32.42 -15.96
CA THR A 272 5.60 33.06 -15.89
C THR A 272 6.26 33.05 -17.26
N THR A 273 6.17 34.18 -17.98
CA THR A 273 6.72 34.36 -19.34
C THR A 273 8.25 34.52 -19.37
N THR A 274 8.91 34.53 -18.22
CA THR A 274 10.35 34.72 -18.03
C THR A 274 11.10 33.40 -17.88
N ALA A 275 12.41 33.41 -18.16
CA ALA A 275 13.30 32.26 -18.00
C ALA A 275 13.16 31.64 -16.61
N VAL A 276 12.60 30.43 -16.56
CA VAL A 276 12.37 29.68 -15.34
C VAL A 276 13.72 29.25 -14.75
N ASN A 277 14.07 29.80 -13.59
CA ASN A 277 15.24 29.36 -12.85
C ASN A 277 15.00 27.93 -12.37
N ILE A 278 15.91 27.01 -12.71
CA ILE A 278 15.89 25.60 -12.28
C ILE A 278 15.74 25.50 -10.75
N TYR A 279 16.27 26.48 -10.02
CA TYR A 279 16.21 26.58 -8.57
C TYR A 279 14.82 26.86 -7.98
N GLU A 280 13.95 27.60 -8.67
CA GLU A 280 12.58 27.88 -8.22
C GLU A 280 11.63 26.74 -8.58
N VAL A 281 11.89 26.07 -9.70
CA VAL A 281 11.08 24.94 -10.20
C VAL A 281 11.45 23.62 -9.51
N GLY A 282 12.66 23.50 -8.95
CA GLY A 282 13.17 22.27 -8.33
C GLY A 282 12.30 21.72 -7.20
N GLU A 283 11.91 22.54 -6.22
CA GLU A 283 11.03 22.09 -5.12
C GLU A 283 9.65 21.65 -5.63
N LEU A 284 9.10 22.37 -6.61
CA LEU A 284 7.82 22.04 -7.25
C LEU A 284 7.91 20.71 -8.03
N ALA A 285 9.00 20.51 -8.77
CA ALA A 285 9.25 19.30 -9.55
C ALA A 285 9.45 18.08 -8.65
N LEU A 286 10.26 18.18 -7.59
CA LEU A 286 10.48 17.10 -6.63
C LEU A 286 9.17 16.71 -5.93
N CYS A 287 8.38 17.71 -5.50
CA CYS A 287 7.04 17.48 -4.98
C CYS A 287 6.16 16.75 -5.99
N SER A 288 6.06 17.26 -7.22
CA SER A 288 5.24 16.68 -8.29
C SER A 288 5.61 15.22 -8.58
N ILE A 289 6.89 14.94 -8.80
CA ILE A 289 7.41 13.59 -9.07
C ILE A 289 7.05 12.66 -7.92
N SER A 290 7.24 13.11 -6.68
CA SER A 290 6.97 12.25 -5.53
C SER A 290 5.49 11.88 -5.40
N LEU A 291 4.61 12.86 -5.58
CA LEU A 291 3.15 12.69 -5.52
C LEU A 291 2.62 11.80 -6.64
N VAL A 292 3.05 12.04 -7.88
CA VAL A 292 2.65 11.24 -9.05
C VAL A 292 3.14 9.81 -8.92
N THR A 293 4.38 9.60 -8.46
CA THR A 293 4.91 8.25 -8.28
C THR A 293 4.13 7.47 -7.22
N GLY A 294 3.81 8.10 -6.08
CA GLY A 294 2.98 7.47 -5.04
C GLY A 294 1.58 7.10 -5.55
N LEU A 295 0.95 7.98 -6.33
CA LEU A 295 -0.35 7.70 -6.95
C LEU A 295 -0.26 6.59 -8.00
N PHE A 296 0.77 6.60 -8.85
CA PHE A 296 0.97 5.59 -9.88
C PHE A 296 1.12 4.19 -9.28
N ILE A 297 1.91 4.06 -8.21
CA ILE A 297 2.05 2.80 -7.45
C ILE A 297 0.67 2.31 -6.97
N CYS A 298 -0.16 3.21 -6.46
CA CYS A 298 -1.52 2.87 -6.03
C CYS A 298 -2.39 2.41 -7.18
N LEU A 299 -2.43 3.17 -8.29
CA LEU A 299 -3.25 2.83 -9.45
C LEU A 299 -2.85 1.49 -10.06
N ARG A 300 -1.55 1.23 -10.24
CA ARG A 300 -1.03 -0.05 -10.74
C ARG A 300 -1.49 -1.22 -9.85
N SER A 301 -1.43 -1.04 -8.54
CA SER A 301 -1.90 -2.05 -7.57
C SER A 301 -3.41 -2.30 -7.67
N ALA A 302 -4.20 -1.24 -7.86
CA ALA A 302 -5.65 -1.33 -8.04
C ALA A 302 -6.01 -2.09 -9.34
N THR A 303 -5.34 -1.78 -10.45
CA THR A 303 -5.52 -2.47 -11.73
C THR A 303 -5.18 -3.96 -11.60
N LYS A 304 -4.06 -4.30 -10.95
CA LYS A 304 -3.63 -5.69 -10.77
C LYS A 304 -4.67 -6.53 -10.00
N ILE A 305 -5.25 -6.01 -8.92
CA ILE A 305 -6.32 -6.71 -8.20
C ILE A 305 -7.54 -6.90 -9.09
N THR A 306 -7.92 -5.86 -9.84
CA THR A 306 -9.12 -5.90 -10.68
C THR A 306 -9.00 -7.00 -11.74
N HIS A 307 -7.83 -7.11 -12.37
CA HIS A 307 -7.52 -8.17 -13.32
C HIS A 307 -7.60 -9.57 -12.67
N ARG A 308 -6.93 -9.77 -11.52
CA ARG A 308 -6.96 -11.07 -10.82
C ARG A 308 -8.38 -11.44 -10.34
N ALA A 309 -9.19 -10.47 -9.92
CA ALA A 309 -10.58 -10.71 -9.55
C ALA A 309 -11.45 -11.10 -10.75
N GLN A 310 -11.21 -10.51 -11.93
CA GLN A 310 -11.88 -10.90 -13.18
C GLN A 310 -11.51 -12.33 -13.58
N ALA A 311 -10.22 -12.71 -13.50
CA ALA A 311 -9.76 -14.07 -13.80
C ALA A 311 -10.46 -15.13 -12.93
N ILE A 312 -10.59 -14.87 -11.61
CA ILE A 312 -11.28 -15.79 -10.68
C ILE A 312 -12.77 -15.89 -11.00
N THR A 313 -13.40 -14.78 -11.42
CA THR A 313 -14.80 -14.80 -11.87
C THR A 313 -14.96 -15.65 -13.13
N GLY A 314 -13.99 -15.60 -14.05
CA GLY A 314 -13.93 -16.47 -15.23
C GLY A 314 -13.78 -17.95 -14.88
N LEU A 315 -12.92 -18.29 -13.92
CA LEU A 315 -12.75 -19.67 -13.42
C LEU A 315 -14.04 -20.21 -12.78
N ALA A 316 -14.69 -19.40 -11.95
CA ALA A 316 -15.97 -19.76 -11.35
C ALA A 316 -17.07 -19.98 -12.40
N ALA A 317 -17.10 -19.16 -13.45
CA ALA A 317 -18.03 -19.34 -14.57
C ALA A 317 -17.76 -20.64 -15.34
N LYS A 318 -16.48 -20.95 -15.64
CA LYS A 318 -16.09 -22.23 -16.26
C LYS A 318 -16.52 -23.42 -15.41
N TRP A 319 -16.29 -23.37 -14.10
CA TRP A 319 -16.71 -24.41 -13.18
C TRP A 319 -18.23 -24.61 -13.17
N HIS A 320 -19.00 -23.52 -13.13
CA HIS A 320 -20.47 -23.61 -13.21
C HIS A 320 -20.95 -24.26 -14.50
N VAL A 321 -20.31 -23.94 -15.64
CA VAL A 321 -20.64 -24.56 -16.93
C VAL A 321 -20.29 -26.05 -16.91
N CYS A 322 -19.09 -26.44 -16.45
CA CYS A 322 -18.70 -27.84 -16.36
C CYS A 322 -19.60 -28.64 -15.41
N ALA A 323 -19.95 -28.09 -14.25
CA ALA A 323 -20.86 -28.74 -13.30
C ALA A 323 -22.26 -28.93 -13.91
N THR A 324 -22.72 -27.96 -14.71
CA THR A 324 -24.02 -28.05 -15.40
C THR A 324 -23.98 -29.09 -16.51
N ILE A 325 -22.93 -29.12 -17.35
CA ILE A 325 -22.79 -30.12 -18.42
C ILE A 325 -22.69 -31.54 -17.86
N ASN A 326 -21.85 -31.75 -16.83
CA ASN A 326 -21.71 -33.07 -16.20
C ASN A 326 -23.04 -33.55 -15.58
N SER A 327 -23.87 -32.65 -15.06
CA SER A 327 -25.20 -33.03 -14.54
C SER A 327 -26.18 -33.48 -15.63
N PHE A 328 -25.99 -33.04 -16.87
CA PHE A 328 -26.79 -33.51 -18.01
C PHE A 328 -26.31 -34.88 -18.50
N ASP A 329 -25.00 -35.12 -18.57
CA ASP A 329 -24.44 -36.44 -18.92
C ASP A 329 -24.84 -37.53 -17.90
N GLU A 330 -24.94 -37.19 -16.61
CA GLU A 330 -25.40 -38.14 -15.58
C GLU A 330 -26.91 -38.42 -15.66
N ALA A 331 -27.72 -37.45 -16.11
CA ALA A 331 -29.16 -37.60 -16.27
C ALA A 331 -29.56 -38.43 -17.50
N ASP A 332 -28.70 -38.47 -18.53
CA ASP A 332 -28.92 -39.27 -19.75
C ASP A 332 -28.56 -40.76 -19.57
N GLY A 333 -28.11 -41.17 -18.37
CA GLY A 333 -27.75 -42.55 -18.03
C GLY A 333 -28.91 -43.53 -17.80
N GLU A 334 -30.17 -43.10 -17.80
CA GLU A 334 -31.33 -43.97 -17.53
C GLU A 334 -32.00 -44.58 -18.78
N THR A 335 -31.48 -44.36 -19.99
CA THR A 335 -32.02 -45.00 -21.20
C THR A 335 -30.91 -45.53 -22.13
N PRO A 336 -30.86 -46.84 -22.44
CA PRO A 336 -29.86 -47.35 -23.35
C PRO A 336 -30.29 -47.08 -24.79
N MET A 337 -29.67 -46.10 -25.49
CA MET A 337 -29.57 -46.18 -26.95
C MET A 337 -28.38 -45.42 -27.55
N ALA A 338 -27.64 -46.20 -28.34
CA ALA A 338 -26.90 -45.88 -29.56
C ALA A 338 -25.78 -44.84 -29.53
N GLN A 339 -24.57 -45.32 -29.84
CA GLN A 339 -23.39 -44.55 -30.21
C GLN A 339 -23.73 -43.45 -31.22
N VAL A 340 -23.58 -42.19 -30.81
CA VAL A 340 -23.41 -41.06 -31.73
C VAL A 340 -22.04 -40.48 -31.46
N VAL A 341 -21.16 -40.64 -32.45
CA VAL A 341 -19.84 -40.00 -32.53
C VAL A 341 -20.05 -38.49 -32.47
N SER A 342 -19.54 -37.84 -31.42
CA SER A 342 -19.53 -36.39 -31.32
C SER A 342 -18.25 -35.82 -31.99
N PRO A 343 -18.32 -34.72 -32.78
CA PRO A 343 -17.15 -34.17 -33.45
C PRO A 343 -16.26 -33.45 -32.44
N GLN A 344 -15.00 -33.86 -32.40
CA GLN A 344 -13.93 -33.26 -31.65
C GLN A 344 -13.68 -31.82 -32.15
N MET A 345 -14.23 -30.83 -31.43
CA MET A 345 -14.02 -29.43 -31.76
C MET A 345 -12.69 -28.95 -31.14
N TYR A 346 -11.66 -28.87 -31.98
CA TYR A 346 -10.43 -28.12 -31.67
C TYR A 346 -10.76 -26.63 -31.61
N PRO A 347 -10.35 -25.89 -30.56
CA PRO A 347 -10.36 -24.44 -30.64
C PRO A 347 -9.17 -23.98 -31.50
N ALA A 348 -9.46 -23.06 -32.42
CA ALA A 348 -8.48 -22.46 -33.31
C ALA A 348 -7.44 -21.65 -32.52
N ASP A 349 -6.17 -21.90 -32.84
CA ASP A 349 -5.03 -21.09 -32.41
C ASP A 349 -5.25 -19.63 -32.86
N VAL A 350 -5.30 -18.72 -31.89
CA VAL A 350 -5.13 -17.28 -32.15
C VAL A 350 -3.80 -16.90 -31.53
N ASP A 351 -2.80 -16.88 -32.40
CA ASP A 351 -1.45 -16.37 -32.17
C ASP A 351 -1.50 -14.88 -31.83
N TRP A 352 -0.99 -14.53 -30.64
CA TRP A 352 -0.65 -13.16 -30.27
C TRP A 352 0.77 -13.18 -29.69
N GLU A 353 1.73 -13.00 -30.57
CA GLU A 353 3.10 -12.62 -30.26
C GLU A 353 3.13 -11.28 -29.49
N SER A 354 3.60 -11.30 -28.24
CA SER A 354 4.38 -10.19 -27.66
C SER A 354 5.10 -10.65 -26.40
N ASP A 355 6.42 -10.71 -26.54
CA ASP A 355 7.42 -10.91 -25.50
C ASP A 355 7.31 -9.86 -24.38
N GLU A 356 7.30 -10.29 -23.12
CA GLU A 356 8.47 -10.23 -22.22
C GLU A 356 8.12 -10.38 -20.72
N GLU A 357 9.01 -11.14 -20.07
CA GLU A 357 9.29 -11.30 -18.63
C GLU A 357 8.35 -12.17 -17.77
N ASP A 358 8.67 -13.47 -17.86
CA ASP A 358 8.44 -14.59 -16.95
C ASP A 358 8.66 -14.27 -15.45
N GLU A 359 7.58 -14.32 -14.68
CA GLU A 359 7.61 -14.79 -13.30
C GLU A 359 6.24 -15.41 -12.93
N GLY A 360 6.08 -16.69 -13.27
CA GLY A 360 5.16 -17.62 -12.61
C GLY A 360 3.67 -17.42 -12.88
N ASP A 361 3.23 -17.67 -14.12
CA ASP A 361 1.82 -17.78 -14.49
C ASP A 361 1.38 -19.24 -14.67
N ASP A 362 1.32 -20.00 -13.56
CA ASP A 362 0.76 -21.36 -13.53
C ASP A 362 -0.79 -21.39 -13.53
N LEU A 363 -1.45 -20.24 -13.69
CA LEU A 363 -2.92 -20.11 -13.59
C LEU A 363 -3.63 -20.11 -14.95
N ASP A 364 -2.92 -19.91 -16.06
CA ASP A 364 -3.51 -19.97 -17.41
C ASP A 364 -3.36 -21.35 -18.06
N ASN A 365 -3.64 -22.40 -17.28
CA ASN A 365 -3.77 -23.72 -17.86
C ASN A 365 -5.11 -23.76 -18.62
N THR A 366 -5.05 -23.55 -19.93
CA THR A 366 -6.12 -23.78 -20.91
C THR A 366 -6.57 -25.24 -21.01
N LYS A 367 -5.98 -26.14 -20.19
CA LYS A 367 -6.31 -27.55 -20.11
C LYS A 367 -7.60 -27.76 -19.30
N LEU A 368 -8.69 -28.10 -19.97
CA LEU A 368 -9.86 -28.71 -19.32
C LEU A 368 -9.41 -30.02 -18.68
N VAL A 369 -9.22 -30.03 -17.36
CA VAL A 369 -9.07 -31.28 -16.61
C VAL A 369 -10.48 -31.72 -16.21
N PRO A 370 -11.01 -32.84 -16.75
CA PRO A 370 -12.28 -33.37 -16.31
C PRO A 370 -12.16 -33.78 -14.83
N ILE A 371 -13.15 -33.38 -14.04
CA ILE A 371 -13.29 -33.85 -12.66
C ILE A 371 -13.77 -35.30 -12.76
N PHE A 372 -12.87 -36.24 -12.48
CA PHE A 372 -13.30 -37.58 -12.09
C PHE A 372 -13.95 -37.46 -10.71
N ALA A 373 -15.28 -37.43 -10.69
CA ALA A 373 -16.02 -37.77 -9.48
C ALA A 373 -15.73 -39.26 -9.22
N HIS A 374 -14.85 -39.55 -8.26
CA HIS A 374 -14.84 -40.86 -7.64
C HIS A 374 -16.00 -40.90 -6.64
N THR A 375 -17.09 -41.55 -7.05
CA THR A 375 -18.05 -42.18 -6.15
C THR A 375 -18.12 -43.66 -6.48
#